data_AF-A0A349INI3-F1
#
_entry.id   AF-A0A349INI3-F1
#
_cell.length_a   1.000
_cell.length_b   1.000
_cell.length_c   1.000
_cell.angle_alpha   90.00
_cell.angle_beta   90.00
_cell.angle_gamma   90.00
#
_symmetry.space_group_name_H-M   'P 1'
#
loop_
_entity.id
_entity.type
_entity.pdbx_description
1 polymer ?
#
loop_
_entity_poly.entity_id
_entity_poly.type
_entity_poly.pdbx_seq_one_letter_code
_entity_poly.pdbx_strand_id
1 'polypeptide(L)'
;MDCAISFRDGFEPLFTVWFQSAYKSVKLYRYDREGHYWTEGQEHMKRLVYMLGSTADKLKYLGPAFLNEEEMEMQELIGFKPFRNYSPIEESMDEYYHSTKEGIRRMRALAAEAGDDWLYVFTWLYQLLPLKILELYLSDYLISERGERIYEIMLSHIHEMNESYPERSYGEEKDREIQRKREDLSRFLYSRGFSGTYPAFSRTRTKDGKGECMEILVTEEKSYAKKVLDWKDFDFDMDLLIKKTDHEGHITRLRLRDHPQDPLQ
;
A
#
# COMPACT_ATOMS: atom_id res chain seq x y z
N MET A 1 -11.22 -15.14 40.83
CA MET A 1 -11.99 -14.32 39.88
C MET A 1 -12.10 -15.16 38.62
N ASP A 2 -13.30 -15.62 38.31
CA ASP A 2 -13.53 -16.50 37.16
C ASP A 2 -13.69 -15.63 35.92
N CYS A 3 -12.74 -15.73 34.99
CA CYS A 3 -12.82 -15.03 33.72
C CYS A 3 -13.72 -15.84 32.76
N ALA A 4 -14.54 -15.14 31.99
CA ALA A 4 -15.49 -15.78 31.08
C ALA A 4 -15.61 -15.03 29.76
N ILE A 5 -15.75 -15.77 28.67
CA ILE A 5 -16.13 -15.26 27.34
C ILE A 5 -17.54 -15.77 27.06
N SER A 6 -18.48 -14.85 26.83
CA SER A 6 -19.86 -15.17 26.50
C SER A 6 -20.08 -15.04 25.00
N PHE A 7 -20.54 -16.10 24.37
CA PHE A 7 -20.93 -16.12 22.96
C PHE A 7 -22.43 -15.87 22.85
N ARG A 8 -22.82 -14.98 21.94
CA ARG A 8 -24.20 -14.52 21.76
C ARG A 8 -24.55 -14.48 20.27
N ASP A 9 -25.80 -14.78 19.95
CA ASP A 9 -26.41 -14.48 18.65
C ASP A 9 -27.30 -13.24 18.79
N GLY A 10 -26.75 -12.09 18.41
CA GLY A 10 -27.33 -10.79 18.75
C GLY A 10 -27.45 -10.61 20.27
N PHE A 11 -28.68 -10.51 20.78
CA PHE A 11 -28.96 -10.38 22.21
C PHE A 11 -29.16 -11.73 22.92
N GLU A 12 -29.30 -12.83 22.18
CA GLU A 12 -29.53 -14.17 22.74
C GLU A 12 -28.21 -14.80 23.22
N PRO A 13 -28.09 -15.22 24.49
CA PRO A 13 -26.92 -15.94 24.95
C PRO A 13 -26.89 -17.37 24.41
N LEU A 14 -25.80 -17.75 23.74
CA LEU A 14 -25.61 -19.13 23.25
C LEU A 14 -24.94 -20.00 24.32
N PHE A 15 -23.74 -19.62 24.75
CA PHE A 15 -23.00 -20.30 25.82
C PHE A 15 -21.87 -19.42 26.37
N THR A 16 -21.35 -19.79 27.53
CA THR A 16 -20.25 -19.10 28.21
C THR A 16 -19.11 -20.07 28.47
N VAL A 17 -17.90 -19.69 28.03
CA VAL A 17 -16.67 -20.43 28.32
C VAL A 17 -15.97 -19.78 29.51
N TRP A 18 -15.76 -20.58 30.55
CA TRP A 18 -15.01 -20.18 31.75
C TRP A 18 -13.55 -20.60 31.61
N PHE A 19 -12.63 -19.75 32.03
CA PHE A 19 -11.19 -20.01 31.96
C PHE A 19 -10.44 -19.42 33.15
N GLN A 20 -9.32 -20.05 33.48
CA GLN A 20 -8.46 -19.63 34.60
C GLN A 20 -7.56 -18.45 34.22
N SER A 21 -7.05 -18.46 33.00
CA SER A 21 -6.20 -17.39 32.47
C SER A 21 -6.39 -17.27 30.96
N ALA A 22 -6.24 -16.04 30.47
CA ALA A 22 -6.15 -15.74 29.05
C ALA A 22 -4.87 -14.96 28.80
N TYR A 23 -4.20 -15.26 27.69
CA TYR A 23 -2.99 -14.57 27.27
C TYR A 23 -3.25 -13.93 25.91
N LYS A 24 -2.95 -12.65 25.80
CA LYS A 24 -2.95 -11.93 24.52
C LYS A 24 -1.52 -11.92 23.98
N SER A 25 -1.30 -12.54 22.83
CA SER A 25 -0.07 -12.39 22.06
C SER A 25 -0.36 -11.48 20.88
N VAL A 26 0.41 -10.40 20.73
CA VAL A 26 0.37 -9.51 19.57
C VAL A 26 1.69 -9.64 18.84
N LYS A 27 1.63 -9.87 17.54
CA LYS A 27 2.79 -9.89 16.66
C LYS A 27 2.50 -8.95 15.50
N LEU A 28 3.40 -8.01 15.28
CA LEU A 28 3.33 -7.04 14.18
C LEU A 28 4.36 -7.43 13.13
N TYR A 29 3.99 -7.27 11.86
CA TYR A 29 4.81 -7.70 10.72
C TYR A 29 4.79 -6.62 9.65
N ARG A 30 5.79 -6.68 8.77
CA ARG A 30 5.84 -5.86 7.56
C ARG A 30 4.65 -6.14 6.64
N TYR A 31 4.01 -5.08 6.17
CA TYR A 31 2.93 -5.12 5.19
C TYR A 31 3.23 -4.24 3.96
N ASP A 32 4.39 -3.56 3.93
CA ASP A 32 4.79 -2.67 2.85
C ASP A 32 4.96 -3.36 1.50
N ARG A 33 5.05 -4.70 1.45
CA ARG A 33 5.13 -5.47 0.19
C ARG A 33 3.80 -6.04 -0.27
N GLU A 34 2.79 -6.01 0.59
CA GLU A 34 1.49 -6.63 0.33
C GLU A 34 0.60 -5.67 -0.47
N GLY A 35 -0.10 -6.20 -1.47
CA GLY A 35 -1.08 -5.46 -2.26
C GLY A 35 -2.30 -6.33 -2.53
N HIS A 36 -3.49 -5.84 -2.17
CA HIS A 36 -4.76 -6.47 -2.52
C HIS A 36 -5.54 -5.56 -3.46
N TYR A 37 -5.77 -6.02 -4.68
CA TYR A 37 -6.35 -5.18 -5.74
C TYR A 37 -7.56 -5.85 -6.36
N TRP A 38 -8.74 -5.27 -6.13
CA TRP A 38 -10.01 -5.78 -6.66
C TRP A 38 -10.56 -4.94 -7.83
N THR A 39 -9.94 -3.77 -8.10
CA THR A 39 -10.39 -2.81 -9.12
C THR A 39 -9.23 -2.41 -10.05
N GLU A 40 -9.48 -2.36 -11.35
CA GLU A 40 -8.49 -2.03 -12.39
C GLU A 40 -8.13 -0.51 -12.39
N GLY A 41 -6.88 -0.19 -12.74
CA GLY A 41 -6.37 1.17 -12.94
C GLY A 41 -5.84 1.85 -11.67
N GLN A 42 -4.80 2.67 -11.82
CA GLN A 42 -4.15 3.45 -10.75
C GLN A 42 -3.72 2.60 -9.54
N GLU A 43 -3.26 1.36 -9.79
CA GLU A 43 -2.99 0.35 -8.76
C GLU A 43 -1.89 0.79 -7.77
N HIS A 44 -0.92 1.55 -8.25
CA HIS A 44 0.13 2.12 -7.40
C HIS A 44 -0.45 3.05 -6.33
N MET A 45 -1.41 3.90 -6.68
CA MET A 45 -2.07 4.80 -5.72
C MET A 45 -3.03 4.03 -4.81
N LYS A 46 -3.81 3.10 -5.36
CA LYS A 46 -4.68 2.20 -4.59
C LYS A 46 -3.92 1.42 -3.52
N ARG A 47 -2.70 1.00 -3.83
CA ARG A 47 -1.81 0.34 -2.86
C ARG A 47 -1.47 1.25 -1.68
N LEU A 48 -1.10 2.51 -1.94
CA LEU A 48 -0.79 3.45 -0.85
C LEU A 48 -2.01 3.65 0.04
N VAL A 49 -3.19 3.81 -0.55
CA VAL A 49 -4.45 3.94 0.19
C VAL A 49 -4.73 2.68 1.03
N TYR A 50 -4.53 1.49 0.47
CA TYR A 50 -4.67 0.23 1.21
C TYR A 50 -3.72 0.11 2.41
N MET A 51 -2.43 0.42 2.19
CA MET A 51 -1.40 0.33 3.23
C MET A 51 -1.69 1.33 4.36
N LEU A 52 -2.00 2.59 4.04
CA LEU A 52 -2.30 3.61 5.05
C LEU A 52 -3.67 3.41 5.71
N GLY A 53 -4.67 2.90 4.99
CA GLY A 53 -5.95 2.48 5.57
C GLY A 53 -5.75 1.37 6.60
N SER A 54 -4.91 0.39 6.29
CA SER A 54 -4.53 -0.68 7.23
C SER A 54 -3.80 -0.13 8.47
N THR A 55 -2.93 0.88 8.31
CA THR A 55 -2.31 1.60 9.44
C THR A 55 -3.34 2.34 10.30
N ALA A 56 -4.31 3.00 9.67
CA ALA A 56 -5.38 3.70 10.37
C ALA A 56 -6.30 2.73 11.13
N ASP A 57 -6.59 1.57 10.57
CA ASP A 57 -7.33 0.50 11.25
C ASP A 57 -6.53 -0.07 12.42
N LYS A 58 -5.22 -0.26 12.24
CA LYS A 58 -4.32 -0.67 13.33
C LYS A 58 -4.42 0.32 14.51
N LEU A 59 -4.42 1.63 14.24
CA LEU A 59 -4.63 2.65 15.28
C LEU A 59 -6.01 2.53 15.93
N LYS A 60 -7.07 2.39 15.13
CA LYS A 60 -8.46 2.30 15.60
C LYS A 60 -8.71 1.07 16.50
N TYR A 61 -8.19 -0.10 16.12
CA TYR A 61 -8.52 -1.36 16.77
C TYR A 61 -7.49 -1.81 17.81
N LEU A 62 -6.19 -1.53 17.60
CA LEU A 62 -5.14 -1.91 18.55
C LEU A 62 -4.73 -0.76 19.47
N GLY A 63 -4.86 0.49 19.00
CA GLY A 63 -4.47 1.69 19.74
C GLY A 63 -3.04 2.17 19.42
N PRO A 64 -2.69 3.39 19.85
CA PRO A 64 -1.44 4.06 19.47
C PRO A 64 -0.18 3.35 19.99
N ALA A 65 -0.29 2.55 21.05
CA ALA A 65 0.83 1.79 21.62
C ALA A 65 1.44 0.75 20.65
N PHE A 66 0.76 0.46 19.54
CA PHE A 66 1.21 -0.49 18.52
C PHE A 66 1.76 0.21 17.27
N LEU A 67 1.72 1.54 17.20
CA LEU A 67 2.23 2.31 16.07
C LEU A 67 3.56 2.98 16.45
N ASN A 68 4.48 3.06 15.49
CA ASN A 68 5.64 3.94 15.60
C ASN A 68 5.27 5.39 15.23
N GLU A 69 6.20 6.33 15.43
CA GLU A 69 5.95 7.76 15.19
C GLU A 69 5.59 8.04 13.72
N GLU A 70 6.29 7.40 12.78
CA GLU A 70 6.01 7.55 11.34
C GLU A 70 4.63 7.00 10.97
N GLU A 71 4.21 5.87 11.55
CA GLU A 71 2.85 5.33 11.39
C GLU A 71 1.78 6.28 11.92
N MET A 72 2.05 6.93 13.07
CA MET A 72 1.12 7.88 13.67
C MET A 72 0.89 9.10 12.78
N GLU A 73 1.94 9.61 12.12
CA GLU A 73 1.84 10.74 11.21
C GLU A 73 1.24 10.36 9.85
N MET A 74 1.73 9.27 9.23
CA MET A 74 1.32 8.88 7.89
C MET A 74 -0.13 8.39 7.81
N GLN A 75 -0.64 7.74 8.86
CA GLN A 75 -2.05 7.30 8.86
C GLN A 75 -3.03 8.47 8.74
N GLU A 76 -2.65 9.68 9.19
CA GLU A 76 -3.53 10.86 9.08
C GLU A 76 -3.88 11.17 7.63
N LEU A 77 -3.03 10.79 6.67
CA LEU A 77 -3.27 10.99 5.25
C LEU A 77 -4.56 10.33 4.77
N ILE A 78 -5.05 9.28 5.45
CA ILE A 78 -6.37 8.72 5.18
C ILE A 78 -7.49 9.75 5.38
N GLY A 79 -7.28 10.79 6.18
CA GLY A 79 -8.18 11.92 6.35
C GLY A 79 -8.21 12.89 5.15
N PHE A 80 -7.29 12.76 4.19
CA PHE A 80 -7.25 13.58 2.99
C PHE A 80 -8.08 12.96 1.87
N LYS A 81 -9.30 13.47 1.68
CA LYS A 81 -10.27 12.92 0.72
C LYS A 81 -9.74 12.77 -0.72
N PRO A 82 -8.99 13.74 -1.30
CA PRO A 82 -8.44 13.55 -2.64
C PRO A 82 -7.52 12.33 -2.80
N PHE A 83 -6.81 11.93 -1.74
CA PHE A 83 -6.03 10.69 -1.71
C PHE A 83 -6.92 9.47 -1.56
N ARG A 84 -7.93 9.52 -0.68
CA ARG A 84 -8.92 8.43 -0.50
C ARG A 84 -9.76 8.12 -1.74
N ASN A 85 -9.88 9.04 -2.69
CA ASN A 85 -10.59 8.79 -3.95
C ASN A 85 -9.98 7.63 -4.77
N TYR A 86 -8.75 7.21 -4.42
CA TYR A 86 -8.10 6.01 -4.95
C TYR A 86 -8.25 4.80 -4.04
N SER A 87 -9.36 4.69 -3.32
CA SER A 87 -9.69 3.49 -2.54
C SER A 87 -9.69 2.24 -3.44
N PRO A 88 -9.16 1.09 -2.99
CA PRO A 88 -9.26 -0.16 -3.74
C PRO A 88 -10.67 -0.77 -3.72
N ILE A 89 -11.57 -0.28 -2.85
CA ILE A 89 -12.97 -0.69 -2.75
C ILE A 89 -13.91 0.32 -3.43
N GLU A 90 -14.99 -0.17 -4.03
CA GLU A 90 -15.99 0.67 -4.72
C GLU A 90 -16.83 1.51 -3.75
N GLU A 91 -16.99 1.02 -2.51
CA GLU A 91 -17.76 1.70 -1.48
C GLU A 91 -17.04 2.97 -1.00
N SER A 92 -17.83 3.98 -0.65
CA SER A 92 -17.29 5.22 -0.10
C SER A 92 -16.64 4.95 1.25
N MET A 93 -15.37 5.34 1.38
CA MET A 93 -14.66 5.28 2.65
C MET A 93 -15.07 6.37 3.65
N ASP A 94 -15.95 7.31 3.28
CA ASP A 94 -16.32 8.45 4.13
C ASP A 94 -17.06 8.05 5.42
N GLU A 95 -17.72 6.88 5.44
CA GLU A 95 -18.36 6.31 6.63
C GLU A 95 -17.33 5.77 7.63
N TYR A 96 -16.18 5.29 7.14
CA TYR A 96 -15.13 4.67 7.95
C TYR A 96 -14.05 5.68 8.36
N TYR A 97 -13.74 6.62 7.46
CA TYR A 97 -12.75 7.66 7.66
C TYR A 97 -13.35 9.01 7.27
N HIS A 98 -13.46 9.92 8.23
CA HIS A 98 -13.92 11.27 7.95
C HIS A 98 -12.81 12.13 7.33
N SER A 99 -13.19 13.17 6.58
CA SER A 99 -12.22 14.15 6.10
C SER A 99 -11.72 14.99 7.28
N THR A 100 -10.41 15.08 7.49
CA THR A 100 -9.82 15.76 8.65
C THR A 100 -8.86 16.87 8.24
N LYS A 101 -8.68 17.86 9.13
CA LYS A 101 -7.69 18.94 8.92
C LYS A 101 -6.28 18.38 9.02
N GLU A 102 -6.09 17.39 9.88
CA GLU A 102 -4.90 16.57 10.08
C GLU A 102 -4.44 15.95 8.76
N GLY A 103 -5.32 15.23 8.05
CA GLY A 103 -4.96 14.64 6.76
C GLY A 103 -4.58 15.67 5.69
N ILE A 104 -5.28 16.80 5.64
CA ILE A 104 -4.90 17.90 4.73
C ILE A 104 -3.54 18.49 5.11
N ARG A 105 -3.25 18.65 6.40
CA ARG A 105 -1.94 19.11 6.89
C ARG A 105 -0.84 18.10 6.57
N ARG A 106 -1.09 16.79 6.70
CA ARG A 106 -0.12 15.76 6.33
C ARG A 106 0.21 15.82 4.83
N MET A 107 -0.80 15.91 3.96
CA MET A 107 -0.53 16.09 2.52
C MET A 107 0.26 17.37 2.23
N ARG A 108 -0.03 18.45 2.95
CA ARG A 108 0.72 19.71 2.80
C ARG A 108 2.17 19.59 3.27
N ALA A 109 2.43 18.85 4.34
CA ALA A 109 3.79 18.57 4.82
C ALA A 109 4.58 17.78 3.77
N LEU A 110 3.98 16.74 3.18
CA LEU A 110 4.57 15.97 2.07
C LEU A 110 4.84 16.85 0.85
N ALA A 111 3.94 17.79 0.53
CA ALA A 111 4.17 18.77 -0.54
C ALA A 111 5.35 19.70 -0.25
N ALA A 112 5.51 20.17 1.00
CA ALA A 112 6.65 20.98 1.40
C ALA A 112 7.97 20.20 1.32
N GLU A 113 7.98 18.94 1.75
CA GLU A 113 9.14 18.06 1.64
C GLU A 113 9.54 17.79 0.18
N ALA A 114 8.55 17.64 -0.70
CA ALA A 114 8.76 17.50 -2.13
C ALA A 114 9.27 18.78 -2.82
N GLY A 115 9.19 19.93 -2.16
CA GLY A 115 9.38 21.25 -2.79
C GLY A 115 8.26 21.60 -3.78
N ASP A 116 7.07 21.02 -3.61
CA ASP A 116 5.91 21.22 -4.46
C ASP A 116 5.05 22.38 -3.94
N ASP A 117 5.46 23.60 -4.27
CA ASP A 117 4.76 24.83 -3.90
C ASP A 117 3.30 24.85 -4.42
N TRP A 118 3.06 24.20 -5.57
CA TRP A 118 1.74 24.20 -6.20
C TRP A 118 0.77 23.34 -5.39
N LEU A 119 1.14 22.10 -5.09
CA LEU A 119 0.34 21.23 -4.24
C LEU A 119 0.21 21.80 -2.81
N TYR A 120 1.26 22.43 -2.27
CA TYR A 120 1.21 23.10 -0.98
C TYR A 120 0.13 24.19 -0.93
N VAL A 121 0.08 25.08 -1.94
CA VAL A 121 -0.92 26.15 -2.02
C VAL A 121 -2.33 25.60 -2.22
N PHE A 122 -2.51 24.58 -3.07
CA PHE A 122 -3.84 24.05 -3.35
C PHE A 122 -4.41 23.19 -2.22
N THR A 123 -3.56 22.48 -1.47
CA THR A 123 -3.98 21.83 -0.22
C THR A 123 -4.33 22.85 0.86
N TRP A 124 -3.65 24.01 0.91
CA TRP A 124 -4.05 25.14 1.75
C TRP A 124 -5.42 25.70 1.35
N LEU A 125 -5.64 25.95 0.06
CA LEU A 125 -6.92 26.43 -0.44
C LEU A 125 -8.04 25.44 -0.15
N TYR A 126 -7.81 24.14 -0.35
CA TYR A 126 -8.78 23.09 -0.07
C TYR A 126 -9.16 23.01 1.42
N GLN A 127 -8.22 23.29 2.33
CA GLN A 127 -8.52 23.37 3.77
C GLN A 127 -9.49 24.52 4.09
N LEU A 128 -9.38 25.65 3.40
CA LEU A 128 -10.26 26.81 3.59
C LEU A 128 -11.61 26.62 2.88
N LEU A 129 -11.59 26.03 1.69
CA LEU A 129 -12.72 25.88 0.80
C LEU A 129 -12.74 24.43 0.24
N PRO A 130 -13.37 23.48 0.95
CA PRO A 130 -13.42 22.07 0.54
C PRO A 130 -14.44 21.86 -0.59
N LEU A 131 -14.19 22.47 -1.75
CA LEU A 131 -15.03 22.37 -2.93
C LEU A 131 -14.75 21.07 -3.68
N LYS A 132 -15.80 20.42 -4.17
CA LYS A 132 -15.70 19.17 -4.94
C LYS A 132 -14.79 19.30 -6.17
N ILE A 133 -14.77 20.46 -6.82
CA ILE A 133 -13.89 20.72 -7.97
C ILE A 133 -12.42 20.71 -7.55
N LEU A 134 -12.07 21.29 -6.40
CA LEU A 134 -10.72 21.27 -5.87
C LEU A 134 -10.32 19.86 -5.41
N GLU A 135 -11.26 19.12 -4.84
CA GLU A 135 -11.04 17.72 -4.47
C GLU A 135 -10.64 16.87 -5.68
N LEU A 136 -11.44 16.92 -6.76
CA LEU A 136 -11.17 16.19 -7.99
C LEU A 136 -9.86 16.64 -8.65
N TYR A 137 -9.61 17.95 -8.69
CA TYR A 137 -8.36 18.49 -9.19
C TYR A 137 -7.14 17.93 -8.42
N LEU A 138 -7.21 17.92 -7.08
CA LEU A 138 -6.14 17.39 -6.25
C LEU A 138 -5.98 15.88 -6.41
N SER A 139 -7.08 15.14 -6.60
CA SER A 139 -7.01 13.71 -6.93
C SER A 139 -6.28 13.50 -8.25
N ASP A 140 -6.67 14.20 -9.32
CA ASP A 140 -6.05 14.08 -10.65
C ASP A 140 -4.57 14.49 -10.62
N TYR A 141 -4.22 15.48 -9.79
CA TYR A 141 -2.83 15.88 -9.57
C TYR A 141 -1.96 14.73 -9.07
N LEU A 142 -2.43 13.96 -8.09
CA LEU A 142 -1.66 12.88 -7.45
C LEU A 142 -1.27 11.74 -8.40
N ILE A 143 -2.05 11.51 -9.47
CA ILE A 143 -1.75 10.48 -10.49
C ILE A 143 -1.05 11.06 -11.73
N SER A 144 -0.93 12.39 -11.82
CA SER A 144 -0.23 13.04 -12.91
C SER A 144 1.29 12.88 -12.78
N GLU A 145 2.03 13.15 -13.86
CA GLU A 145 3.50 13.17 -13.83
C GLU A 145 4.07 14.12 -12.78
N ARG A 146 3.35 15.20 -12.45
CA ARG A 146 3.75 16.15 -11.39
C ARG A 146 3.60 15.56 -9.99
N GLY A 147 2.61 14.68 -9.80
CA GLY A 147 2.37 13.95 -8.55
C GLY A 147 3.38 12.83 -8.28
N GLU A 148 4.25 12.50 -9.26
CA GLU A 148 5.25 11.44 -9.13
C GLU A 148 6.10 11.58 -7.88
N ARG A 149 6.63 12.78 -7.66
CA ARG A 149 7.53 13.04 -6.54
C ARG A 149 6.84 12.80 -5.20
N ILE A 150 5.57 13.16 -5.11
CA ILE A 150 4.73 12.95 -3.93
C ILE A 150 4.48 11.46 -3.71
N TYR A 151 4.22 10.71 -4.79
CA TYR A 151 4.11 9.25 -4.72
C TYR A 151 5.38 8.60 -4.18
N GLU A 152 6.56 8.98 -4.70
CA GLU A 152 7.85 8.43 -4.25
C GLU A 152 8.11 8.70 -2.77
N ILE A 153 7.82 9.92 -2.31
CA ILE A 153 7.97 10.30 -0.89
C ILE A 153 7.00 9.49 -0.02
N MET A 154 5.71 9.41 -0.39
CA MET A 154 4.73 8.59 0.33
C MET A 154 5.18 7.13 0.43
N LEU A 155 5.68 6.56 -0.67
CA LEU A 155 6.18 5.18 -0.68
C LEU A 155 7.42 5.01 0.21
N SER A 156 8.32 6.00 0.23
CA SER A 156 9.51 6.02 1.10
C SER A 156 9.12 6.00 2.58
N HIS A 157 8.23 6.88 3.00
CA HIS A 157 7.71 6.89 4.38
C HIS A 157 7.04 5.57 4.75
N ILE A 158 6.29 4.96 3.81
CA ILE A 158 5.68 3.64 4.06
C ILE A 158 6.73 2.54 4.23
N HIS A 159 7.85 2.62 3.53
CA HIS A 159 8.94 1.67 3.74
C HIS A 159 9.60 1.86 5.11
N GLU A 160 9.89 3.11 5.48
CA GLU A 160 10.49 3.49 6.76
C GLU A 160 9.61 3.05 7.93
N MET A 161 8.31 3.31 7.88
CA MET A 161 7.35 2.92 8.92
C MET A 161 7.32 1.39 9.12
N ASN A 162 7.68 0.61 8.09
CA ASN A 162 7.63 -0.85 8.10
C ASN A 162 8.97 -1.50 8.44
N GLU A 163 10.10 -0.81 8.27
CA GLU A 163 11.44 -1.40 8.44
C GLU A 163 11.67 -1.97 9.85
N SER A 164 11.05 -1.37 10.86
CA SER A 164 11.11 -1.82 12.26
C SER A 164 10.45 -3.18 12.51
N TYR A 165 9.57 -3.64 11.62
CA TYR A 165 8.83 -4.90 11.80
C TYR A 165 9.56 -6.09 11.15
N PRO A 166 9.46 -7.29 11.74
CA PRO A 166 9.98 -8.50 11.11
C PRO A 166 9.14 -8.90 9.89
N GLU A 167 9.75 -9.63 8.96
CA GLU A 167 8.99 -10.32 7.90
C GLU A 167 8.08 -11.39 8.52
N ARG A 168 6.89 -11.56 7.94
CA ARG A 168 5.95 -12.58 8.38
C ARG A 168 6.37 -13.97 7.89
N SER A 169 6.56 -14.89 8.83
CA SER A 169 6.73 -16.32 8.55
C SER A 169 5.38 -17.02 8.47
N TYR A 170 5.18 -17.81 7.42
CA TYR A 170 4.00 -18.64 7.17
C TYR A 170 4.29 -20.13 7.47
N GLY A 171 5.46 -20.44 8.03
CA GLY A 171 5.96 -21.78 8.27
C GLY A 171 7.01 -22.18 7.23
N GLU A 172 7.98 -22.99 7.66
CA GLU A 172 9.20 -23.29 6.90
C GLU A 172 8.97 -23.79 5.46
N GLU A 173 7.90 -24.53 5.22
CA GLU A 173 7.57 -25.03 3.89
C GLU A 173 7.11 -23.90 2.96
N LYS A 174 6.17 -23.08 3.43
CA LYS A 174 5.63 -21.94 2.67
C LYS A 174 6.66 -20.83 2.50
N ASP A 175 7.46 -20.56 3.52
CA ASP A 175 8.53 -19.58 3.43
C ASP A 175 9.58 -20.00 2.36
N ARG A 176 9.89 -21.30 2.26
CA ARG A 176 10.75 -21.82 1.19
C ARG A 176 10.10 -21.72 -0.19
N GLU A 177 8.79 -21.96 -0.31
CA GLU A 177 8.06 -21.79 -1.57
C GLU A 177 8.09 -20.32 -2.04
N ILE A 178 7.80 -19.39 -1.15
CA ILE A 178 7.83 -17.94 -1.41
C ILE A 178 9.24 -17.52 -1.83
N GLN A 179 10.26 -17.96 -1.10
CA GLN A 179 11.65 -17.62 -1.42
C GLN A 179 12.06 -18.14 -2.79
N ARG A 180 11.69 -19.37 -3.16
CA ARG A 180 11.95 -19.91 -4.51
C ARG A 180 11.28 -19.07 -5.59
N LYS A 181 10.01 -18.69 -5.41
CA LYS A 181 9.28 -17.82 -6.37
C LYS A 181 10.00 -16.47 -6.54
N ARG A 182 10.45 -15.83 -5.44
CA ARG A 182 11.22 -14.58 -5.48
C ARG A 182 12.54 -14.73 -6.23
N GLU A 183 13.26 -15.84 -6.02
CA GLU A 183 14.52 -16.14 -6.70
C GLU A 183 14.34 -16.47 -8.19
N ASP A 184 13.31 -17.23 -8.55
CA ASP A 184 12.95 -17.53 -9.93
C ASP A 184 12.62 -16.25 -10.70
N LEU A 185 11.83 -15.35 -10.09
CA LEU A 185 11.51 -14.05 -10.66
C LEU A 185 12.76 -13.18 -10.81
N SER A 186 13.61 -13.13 -9.78
CA SER A 186 14.86 -12.37 -9.83
C SER A 186 15.76 -12.87 -10.96
N ARG A 187 15.93 -14.20 -11.09
CA ARG A 187 16.68 -14.82 -12.20
C ARG A 187 16.08 -14.47 -13.56
N PHE A 188 14.75 -14.50 -13.68
CA PHE A 188 14.06 -14.08 -14.90
C PHE A 188 14.36 -12.60 -15.24
N LEU A 189 14.27 -11.68 -14.28
CA LEU A 189 14.57 -10.27 -14.49
C LEU A 189 16.05 -10.03 -14.83
N TYR A 190 16.98 -10.70 -14.15
CA TYR A 190 18.41 -10.64 -14.48
C TYR A 190 18.68 -11.13 -15.90
N SER A 191 18.03 -12.20 -16.36
CA SER A 191 18.14 -12.69 -17.74
C SER A 191 17.66 -11.68 -18.79
N ARG A 192 16.81 -10.73 -18.40
CA ARG A 192 16.30 -9.63 -19.23
C ARG A 192 17.11 -8.34 -19.12
N GLY A 193 18.25 -8.38 -18.43
CA GLY A 193 19.18 -7.27 -18.27
C GLY A 193 18.77 -6.25 -17.21
N PHE A 194 17.86 -6.60 -16.30
CA PHE A 194 17.60 -5.80 -15.11
C PHE A 194 18.71 -6.02 -14.08
N SER A 195 18.96 -5.00 -13.26
CA SER A 195 19.82 -5.05 -12.08
C SER A 195 19.03 -4.62 -10.85
N GLY A 196 19.56 -4.86 -9.65
CA GLY A 196 18.88 -4.52 -8.38
C GLY A 196 18.62 -5.72 -7.49
N THR A 197 17.84 -5.48 -6.44
CA THR A 197 17.56 -6.45 -5.36
C THR A 197 16.07 -6.48 -5.10
N TYR A 198 15.52 -7.69 -4.96
CA TYR A 198 14.10 -7.87 -4.65
C TYR A 198 13.68 -6.98 -3.46
N PRO A 199 12.57 -6.23 -3.56
CA PRO A 199 11.57 -6.24 -4.64
C PRO A 199 11.80 -5.20 -5.76
N ALA A 200 12.90 -4.46 -5.77
CA ALA A 200 13.14 -3.34 -6.69
C ALA A 200 14.23 -3.65 -7.72
N PHE A 201 13.89 -3.51 -8.99
CA PHE A 201 14.79 -3.75 -10.12
C PHE A 201 14.76 -2.57 -11.09
N SER A 202 15.87 -2.31 -11.76
CA SER A 202 15.93 -1.27 -12.79
C SER A 202 16.72 -1.73 -14.01
N ARG A 203 16.41 -1.14 -15.16
CA ARG A 203 17.09 -1.38 -16.42
C ARG A 203 17.12 -0.09 -17.22
N THR A 204 18.32 0.34 -17.58
CA THR A 204 18.51 1.44 -18.52
C THR A 204 18.93 0.87 -19.86
N ARG A 205 18.21 1.20 -20.93
CA ARG A 205 18.58 0.87 -22.31
C ARG A 205 18.85 2.16 -23.07
N THR A 206 19.90 2.16 -23.89
CA THR A 206 20.18 3.26 -24.82
C THR A 206 20.04 2.72 -26.23
N LYS A 207 19.12 3.30 -27.01
CA LYS A 207 18.93 2.96 -28.42
C LYS A 207 18.93 4.25 -29.24
N ASP A 208 19.79 4.33 -30.25
CA ASP A 208 19.90 5.48 -31.16
C ASP A 208 20.12 6.83 -30.44
N GLY A 209 20.87 6.83 -29.34
CA GLY A 209 21.16 8.03 -28.53
C GLY A 209 20.02 8.46 -27.59
N LYS A 210 18.89 7.73 -27.56
CA LYS A 210 17.78 7.94 -26.64
C LYS A 210 17.81 6.90 -25.53
N GLY A 211 17.84 7.35 -24.28
CA GLY A 211 17.79 6.51 -23.09
C GLY A 211 16.36 6.22 -22.66
N GLU A 212 16.05 4.96 -22.37
CA GLU A 212 14.82 4.53 -21.72
C GLU A 212 15.19 3.88 -20.39
N CYS A 213 14.57 4.35 -19.30
CA CYS A 213 14.71 3.76 -17.98
C CYS A 213 13.44 2.99 -17.63
N MET A 214 13.59 1.73 -17.23
CA MET A 214 12.50 0.92 -16.70
C MET A 214 12.81 0.55 -15.26
N GLU A 215 11.91 0.89 -14.36
CA GLU A 215 11.94 0.49 -12.96
C GLU A 215 10.81 -0.49 -12.70
N ILE A 216 11.09 -1.57 -11.98
CA ILE A 216 10.12 -2.60 -11.62
C ILE A 216 10.09 -2.69 -10.11
N LEU A 217 8.90 -2.53 -9.55
CA LEU A 217 8.61 -2.82 -8.16
C LEU A 217 7.70 -4.05 -8.12
N VAL A 218 8.19 -5.13 -7.50
CA VAL A 218 7.41 -6.35 -7.29
C VAL A 218 6.51 -6.16 -6.07
N THR A 219 5.23 -6.45 -6.24
CA THR A 219 4.23 -6.46 -5.16
C THR A 219 3.72 -7.88 -4.94
N GLU A 220 3.50 -8.24 -3.68
CA GLU A 220 3.03 -9.57 -3.29
C GLU A 220 1.53 -9.54 -3.02
N GLU A 221 0.76 -10.41 -3.68
CA GLU A 221 -0.64 -10.62 -3.35
C GLU A 221 -0.79 -11.94 -2.60
N LYS A 222 -1.48 -11.89 -1.46
CA LYS A 222 -1.74 -13.06 -0.62
C LYS A 222 -3.23 -13.31 -0.63
N SER A 223 -3.73 -14.07 -1.59
CA SER A 223 -5.18 -14.30 -1.72
C SER A 223 -5.67 -15.23 -0.61
N TYR A 224 -6.08 -14.68 0.54
CA TYR A 224 -6.78 -15.42 1.60
C TYR A 224 -8.22 -15.81 1.21
N ALA A 225 -8.71 -15.30 0.08
CA ALA A 225 -10.14 -15.29 -0.24
C ALA A 225 -10.65 -16.52 -1.00
N LYS A 226 -9.81 -17.48 -1.42
CA LYS A 226 -10.29 -18.51 -2.36
C LYS A 226 -11.02 -19.70 -1.74
N LYS A 227 -10.75 -20.14 -0.49
CA LYS A 227 -11.49 -21.31 0.04
C LYS A 227 -11.93 -21.30 1.51
N VAL A 228 -11.18 -20.80 2.48
CA VAL A 228 -11.61 -20.65 3.88
C VAL A 228 -10.69 -19.58 4.49
N LEU A 229 -11.17 -18.79 5.47
CA LEU A 229 -10.34 -17.92 6.33
C LEU A 229 -9.37 -18.74 7.23
N ASP A 230 -8.72 -19.76 6.66
CA ASP A 230 -7.73 -20.57 7.33
C ASP A 230 -6.36 -20.22 6.76
N TRP A 231 -5.43 -19.86 7.64
CA TRP A 231 -4.07 -19.43 7.32
C TRP A 231 -3.23 -20.53 6.63
N LYS A 232 -3.77 -21.75 6.54
CA LYS A 232 -3.14 -22.93 5.93
C LYS A 232 -3.25 -22.97 4.41
N ASP A 233 -4.30 -22.37 3.82
CA ASP A 233 -4.63 -22.51 2.40
C ASP A 233 -4.70 -21.13 1.70
N PHE A 234 -3.60 -20.37 1.72
CA PHE A 234 -3.48 -19.14 0.92
C PHE A 234 -2.60 -19.36 -0.32
N ASP A 235 -3.01 -18.74 -1.43
CA ASP A 235 -2.22 -18.66 -2.65
C ASP A 235 -1.30 -17.43 -2.60
N PHE A 236 -0.02 -17.64 -2.91
CA PHE A 236 0.98 -16.59 -3.03
C PHE A 236 1.23 -16.28 -4.50
N ASP A 237 0.85 -15.06 -4.89
CA ASP A 237 1.04 -14.49 -6.22
C ASP A 237 1.91 -13.22 -6.13
N MET A 238 2.54 -12.87 -7.25
CA MET A 238 3.33 -11.65 -7.38
C MET A 238 2.86 -10.88 -8.61
N ASP A 239 2.73 -9.56 -8.44
CA ASP A 239 2.45 -8.62 -9.50
C ASP A 239 3.67 -7.73 -9.74
N LEU A 240 3.88 -7.30 -10.99
CA LEU A 240 4.94 -6.36 -11.34
C LEU A 240 4.34 -5.00 -11.62
N LEU A 241 4.68 -4.01 -10.79
CA LEU A 241 4.44 -2.60 -11.09
C LEU A 241 5.64 -2.06 -11.84
N ILE A 242 5.44 -1.73 -13.11
CA ILE A 242 6.47 -1.22 -14.01
C ILE A 242 6.29 0.29 -14.14
N LYS A 243 7.34 1.05 -13.87
CA LYS A 243 7.48 2.46 -14.21
C LYS A 243 8.44 2.56 -15.39
N LYS A 244 7.94 3.05 -16.53
CA LYS A 244 8.73 3.36 -17.71
C LYS A 244 8.91 4.87 -17.79
N THR A 245 10.15 5.32 -17.88
CA THR A 245 10.51 6.72 -18.10
C THR A 245 11.20 6.81 -19.45
N ASP A 246 10.60 7.57 -20.36
CA ASP A 246 11.18 7.80 -21.67
C ASP A 246 12.25 8.91 -21.66
N HIS A 247 12.89 9.11 -22.81
CA HIS A 247 13.89 10.16 -23.02
C HIS A 247 13.36 11.61 -22.90
N GLU A 248 12.05 11.82 -22.99
CA GLU A 248 11.39 13.13 -22.84
C GLU A 248 10.96 13.36 -21.37
N GLY A 249 11.09 12.34 -20.51
CA GLY A 249 10.73 12.37 -19.11
C GLY A 249 9.30 11.92 -18.81
N HIS A 250 8.58 11.43 -19.82
CA HIS A 250 7.22 10.92 -19.65
C HIS A 250 7.21 9.61 -18.88
N ILE A 251 6.27 9.51 -17.94
CA ILE A 251 6.17 8.38 -17.01
C ILE A 251 4.93 7.56 -17.34
N THR A 252 5.13 6.28 -17.63
CA THR A 252 4.04 5.31 -17.80
C THR A 252 4.12 4.23 -16.73
N ARG A 253 3.01 4.01 -16.02
CA ARG A 253 2.87 2.91 -15.07
C ARG A 253 2.02 1.79 -15.62
N LEU A 254 2.50 0.55 -15.48
CA LEU A 254 1.81 -0.66 -15.93
C LEU A 254 1.84 -1.72 -14.84
N ARG A 255 0.75 -2.46 -14.68
CA ARG A 255 0.72 -3.70 -13.91
C ARG A 255 0.84 -4.89 -14.87
N LEU A 256 1.74 -5.83 -14.61
CA LEU A 256 1.59 -7.17 -15.16
C LEU A 256 0.81 -8.04 -14.20
N ARG A 257 -0.43 -8.34 -14.60
CA ARG A 257 -1.15 -9.55 -14.19
C ARG A 257 -1.74 -10.29 -15.40
N ASP A 258 -2.10 -9.57 -16.46
CA ASP A 258 -3.03 -10.06 -17.51
C ASP A 258 -2.59 -9.86 -18.98
N HIS A 259 -1.30 -9.69 -19.32
CA HIS A 259 -0.88 -9.54 -20.72
C HIS A 259 -0.16 -10.78 -21.29
N PRO A 260 -0.73 -11.47 -22.31
CA PRO A 260 -0.06 -12.55 -23.04
C PRO A 260 1.04 -12.05 -24.00
N GLN A 261 1.20 -10.72 -24.12
CA GLN A 261 2.30 -10.10 -24.85
C GLN A 261 3.30 -9.53 -23.86
N ASP A 262 4.52 -10.04 -23.91
CA ASP A 262 5.64 -9.76 -23.01
C ASP A 262 6.06 -8.28 -23.03
N PRO A 263 5.63 -7.46 -22.07
CA PRO A 263 5.88 -6.01 -22.05
C PRO A 263 7.29 -5.66 -21.53
N LEU A 264 8.09 -6.70 -21.24
CA LEU A 264 9.49 -6.64 -20.81
C LEU A 264 10.49 -6.85 -21.98
N GLN A 265 10.00 -7.08 -23.21
CA GLN A 265 10.81 -7.11 -24.44
C GLN A 265 11.37 -5.74 -24.80
#